data_AF-A0A6A6MIG4-F1
#
_entry.id   AF-A0A6A6MIG4-F1
#
_cell.length_a   1.000
_cell.length_b   1.000
_cell.length_c   1.000
_cell.angle_alpha   90.00
_cell.angle_beta   90.00
_cell.angle_gamma   90.00
#
_symmetry.space_group_name_H-M   'P 1'
#
loop_
_entity.id
_entity.type
_entity.pdbx_description
1 polymer ?
#
loop_
_entity_poly.entity_id
_entity_poly.type
_entity_poly.pdbx_seq_one_letter_code
_entity_poly.pdbx_strand_id
1 'polypeptide(L)'
;MTTNGGRTGFFNSECLTAGDFCGEELLTWALDPHSSSNLPISTRTVQTITEVEAFALWADGLKFIPQVTQYGKKKLEESLQQEEKRFQDALANTSGNSPSLGVTAIYASRFAANALRALRRTGTRKARLLERDPAMLLQKPAEPDFTAEEK
;
A
#
# COMPACT_ATOMS: atom_id res chain seq x y z
N MET A 1 9.82 21.61 -31.65
CA MET A 1 9.30 20.95 -32.87
C MET A 1 8.78 19.58 -32.46
N THR A 2 7.47 19.40 -32.35
CA THR A 2 6.84 18.07 -32.24
C THR A 2 6.04 17.86 -33.52
N THR A 3 6.32 16.74 -34.18
CA THR A 3 5.79 16.41 -35.49
C THR A 3 4.31 16.06 -35.35
N ASN A 4 3.45 16.98 -35.77
CA ASN A 4 2.02 16.77 -35.91
C ASN A 4 1.78 15.80 -37.08
N GLY A 5 1.91 14.49 -36.80
CA GLY A 5 1.50 13.42 -37.70
C GLY A 5 -0.03 13.31 -37.68
N GLY A 6 -0.68 13.94 -38.66
CA GLY A 6 -2.12 14.11 -38.75
C GLY A 6 -2.94 12.82 -38.65
N ARG A 7 -3.53 12.59 -37.48
CA ARG A 7 -4.68 11.71 -37.29
C ARG A 7 -5.75 12.47 -36.52
N THR A 8 -6.71 13.01 -37.27
CA THR A 8 -7.95 13.59 -36.74
C THR A 8 -8.78 12.48 -36.11
N GLY A 9 -9.07 12.57 -34.81
CA GLY A 9 -10.03 11.69 -34.12
C GLY A 9 -9.55 10.96 -32.87
N PHE A 10 -8.33 11.18 -32.38
CA PHE A 10 -7.95 10.74 -31.04
C PHE A 10 -8.32 11.84 -30.04
N PHE A 11 -9.25 11.54 -29.12
CA PHE A 11 -9.55 12.43 -28.01
C PHE A 11 -8.28 12.57 -27.14
N ASN A 12 -7.51 13.63 -27.35
CA ASN A 12 -6.37 14.02 -26.51
C ASN A 12 -6.82 14.59 -25.14
N SER A 13 -8.09 14.37 -24.78
CA SER A 13 -8.76 14.92 -23.61
C SER A 13 -9.70 13.85 -23.05
N GLU A 14 -9.52 13.54 -21.77
CA GLU A 14 -10.33 12.58 -21.02
C GLU A 14 -10.93 13.31 -19.81
N CYS A 15 -12.22 13.10 -19.56
CA CYS A 15 -12.89 13.68 -18.40
C CYS A 15 -12.78 12.69 -17.24
N LEU A 16 -12.17 13.12 -16.13
CA LEU A 16 -12.07 12.32 -14.92
C LEU A 16 -13.37 12.40 -14.11
N THR A 17 -13.75 11.28 -13.52
CA THR A 17 -14.92 11.12 -12.66
C THR A 17 -14.50 10.82 -11.22
N ALA A 18 -15.47 10.80 -10.30
CA ALA A 18 -15.19 10.50 -8.89
C ALA A 18 -14.58 9.09 -8.74
N GLY A 19 -13.40 9.03 -8.11
CA GLY A 19 -12.64 7.78 -7.93
C GLY A 19 -11.48 7.61 -8.92
N ASP A 20 -11.44 8.43 -9.97
CA ASP A 20 -10.28 8.47 -10.87
C ASP A 20 -9.11 9.23 -10.22
N PHE A 21 -7.90 8.90 -10.64
CA PHE A 21 -6.65 9.51 -10.16
C PHE A 21 -5.75 9.88 -11.33
N CYS A 22 -4.83 10.81 -11.09
CA CYS A 22 -3.84 11.24 -12.06
C CYS A 22 -2.45 11.29 -11.42
N GLY A 23 -1.40 11.08 -12.21
CA GLY A 23 -0.01 11.13 -11.73
C GLY A 23 0.50 9.79 -11.21
N GLU A 24 0.03 8.69 -11.80
CA GLU A 24 0.44 7.31 -11.52
C GLU A 24 1.94 7.07 -11.68
N GLU A 25 2.61 7.85 -12.53
CA GLU A 25 4.06 7.91 -12.63
C GLU A 25 4.72 8.20 -11.26
N LEU A 26 4.13 9.04 -10.41
CA LEU A 26 4.66 9.34 -9.08
C LEU A 26 4.55 8.14 -8.12
N LEU A 27 3.47 7.36 -8.25
CA LEU A 27 3.30 6.14 -7.46
C LEU A 27 4.31 5.08 -7.89
N THR A 28 4.50 4.90 -9.20
CA THR A 28 5.49 3.96 -9.75
C THR A 28 6.91 4.34 -9.31
N TRP A 29 7.25 5.63 -9.40
CA TRP A 29 8.52 6.16 -8.92
C TRP A 29 8.74 5.88 -7.43
N ALA A 30 7.75 6.15 -6.59
CA ALA A 30 7.88 5.93 -5.15
C ALA A 30 8.07 4.46 -4.78
N LEU A 31 7.45 3.54 -5.53
CA LEU A 31 7.52 2.10 -5.26
C LEU A 31 8.82 1.44 -5.73
N ASP A 32 9.51 2.00 -6.72
CA ASP A 32 10.78 1.47 -7.22
C ASP A 32 11.96 1.87 -6.30
N PRO A 33 12.68 0.91 -5.68
CA PRO A 33 13.86 1.18 -4.88
C PRO A 33 15.03 1.82 -5.65
N HIS A 34 15.05 1.68 -6.98
CA HIS A 34 16.11 2.19 -7.86
C HIS A 34 15.70 3.46 -8.60
N SER A 35 14.56 4.06 -8.24
CA SER A 35 14.10 5.30 -8.81
C SER A 35 15.11 6.44 -8.58
N SER A 36 15.28 7.29 -9.59
CA SER A 36 16.15 8.45 -9.48
C SER A 36 15.65 9.45 -8.43
N SER A 37 16.52 10.31 -7.90
CA SER A 37 16.10 11.40 -7.01
C SER A 37 15.18 12.42 -7.69
N ASN A 38 15.18 12.48 -9.02
CA ASN A 38 14.35 13.40 -9.80
C ASN A 38 12.90 12.91 -9.84
N LEU A 39 11.96 13.86 -9.74
CA LEU A 39 10.54 13.58 -9.85
C LEU A 39 10.17 13.24 -11.30
N PRO A 40 9.21 12.30 -11.50
CA PRO A 40 8.70 12.05 -12.83
C PRO A 40 7.96 13.27 -13.37
N ILE A 41 8.08 13.48 -14.68
CA ILE A 41 7.34 14.52 -15.39
C ILE A 41 5.96 13.96 -15.73
N SER A 42 4.91 14.73 -15.47
CA SER A 42 3.54 14.32 -15.81
C SER A 42 3.37 14.20 -17.32
N THR A 43 2.67 13.15 -17.75
CA THR A 43 2.39 12.89 -19.17
C THR A 43 1.15 13.63 -19.68
N ARG A 44 0.33 14.18 -18.78
CA ARG A 44 -0.95 14.82 -19.09
C ARG A 44 -1.13 16.08 -18.25
N THR A 45 -1.90 17.04 -18.77
CA THR A 45 -2.31 18.23 -17.99
C THR A 45 -3.75 18.04 -17.54
N VAL A 46 -3.99 18.14 -16.23
CA VAL A 46 -5.33 18.07 -15.65
C VAL A 46 -5.84 19.48 -15.39
N GLN A 47 -7.07 19.76 -15.80
CA GLN A 47 -7.75 21.03 -15.56
C GLN A 47 -9.13 20.76 -14.97
N THR A 48 -9.52 21.59 -14.01
CA THR A 48 -10.81 21.52 -13.36
C THR A 48 -11.85 22.25 -14.21
N ILE A 49 -12.87 21.53 -14.69
CA ILE A 49 -14.01 22.12 -15.42
C ILE A 49 -15.03 22.70 -14.43
N THR A 50 -15.09 22.14 -13.22
CA THR A 50 -15.98 22.53 -12.12
C THR A 50 -15.20 22.53 -10.80
N GLU A 51 -15.83 22.99 -9.72
CA GLU A 51 -15.28 22.85 -8.38
C GLU A 51 -15.19 21.36 -8.01
N VAL A 52 -14.01 20.92 -7.55
CA VAL A 52 -13.72 19.52 -7.23
C VAL A 52 -13.10 19.39 -5.86
N GLU A 53 -13.50 18.36 -5.12
CA GLU A 53 -12.82 17.90 -3.92
C GLU A 53 -11.92 16.71 -4.29
N ALA A 54 -10.64 16.78 -3.92
CA ALA A 54 -9.69 15.72 -4.19
C ALA A 54 -8.65 15.61 -3.07
N PHE A 55 -8.13 14.40 -2.88
CA PHE A 55 -6.98 14.16 -2.02
C PHE A 55 -5.69 14.25 -2.84
N ALA A 56 -4.69 14.95 -2.31
CA ALA A 56 -3.37 15.05 -2.90
C ALA A 56 -2.34 14.29 -2.05
N LEU A 57 -1.42 13.58 -2.71
CA LEU A 57 -0.27 12.94 -2.07
C LEU A 57 1.00 13.63 -2.55
N TRP A 58 1.79 14.15 -1.61
CA TRP A 58 3.10 14.72 -1.94
C TRP A 58 4.13 13.61 -2.17
N ALA A 59 5.08 13.87 -3.08
CA ALA A 59 6.17 12.96 -3.40
C ALA A 59 6.96 12.53 -2.16
N ASP A 60 7.22 13.48 -1.27
CA ASP A 60 7.94 13.23 -0.01
C ASP A 60 7.18 12.26 0.89
N GLY A 61 5.85 12.39 0.97
CA GLY A 61 4.99 11.48 1.73
C GLY A 61 4.96 10.06 1.18
N LEU A 62 5.05 9.91 -0.15
CA LEU A 62 5.01 8.61 -0.82
C LEU A 62 6.29 7.79 -0.60
N LYS A 63 7.47 8.41 -0.52
CA LYS A 63 8.76 7.71 -0.31
C LYS A 63 8.89 6.98 1.03
N PHE A 64 8.14 7.40 2.05
CA PHE A 64 8.17 6.73 3.36
C PHE A 64 7.36 5.44 3.40
N ILE A 65 6.35 5.30 2.53
CA ILE A 65 5.43 4.14 2.51
C ILE A 65 6.14 2.83 2.09
N PRO A 66 6.99 2.79 1.04
CA PRO A 66 7.72 1.59 0.68
C PRO A 66 8.62 1.09 1.81
N GLN A 67 9.29 1.99 2.52
CA GLN A 67 10.21 1.63 3.61
C GLN A 67 9.46 0.93 4.76
N VAL A 68 8.31 1.46 5.17
CA VAL A 68 7.50 0.88 6.25
C VAL A 68 6.95 -0.49 5.86
N THR A 69 6.48 -0.65 4.62
CA THR A 69 5.94 -1.93 4.14
C THR A 69 7.02 -2.99 3.95
N GLN A 70 8.19 -2.60 3.41
CA GLN A 70 9.33 -3.51 3.25
C GLN A 70 9.94 -3.91 4.59
N TYR A 71 10.09 -2.97 5.54
CA TYR A 71 10.56 -3.28 6.89
C TYR A 71 9.65 -4.31 7.58
N GLY A 72 8.33 -4.14 7.46
CA GLY A 72 7.36 -5.12 7.98
C GLY A 72 7.50 -6.51 7.36
N LYS A 73 7.77 -6.60 6.05
CA LYS A 73 8.02 -7.87 5.35
C LYS A 73 9.32 -8.53 5.82
N LYS A 74 10.44 -7.78 5.82
CA LYS A 74 11.75 -8.29 6.27
C LYS A 74 11.68 -8.82 7.70
N LYS A 75 11.04 -8.09 8.61
CA LYS A 75 10.88 -8.52 10.01
C LYS A 75 10.05 -9.79 10.16
N LEU A 76 9.03 -9.98 9.32
CA LEU A 76 8.26 -11.23 9.29
C LEU A 76 9.12 -12.40 8.81
N GLU A 77 9.87 -12.19 7.75
CA GLU A 77 10.75 -13.20 7.15
C GLU A 77 11.87 -13.61 8.10
N GLU A 78 12.55 -12.65 8.73
CA GLU A 78 13.57 -12.90 9.77
C GLU A 78 12.99 -13.73 10.92
N SER A 79 11.77 -13.41 11.37
CA SER A 79 11.10 -14.18 12.42
C SER A 79 10.81 -15.62 11.99
N LEU A 80 10.44 -15.85 10.74
CA LEU A 80 10.20 -17.20 10.20
C LEU A 80 11.51 -17.98 10.06
N GLN A 81 12.55 -17.35 9.50
CA GLN A 81 13.88 -17.96 9.35
C GLN A 81 14.52 -18.31 10.70
N GLN A 82 14.35 -17.45 11.70
CA GLN A 82 14.85 -17.69 13.06
C GLN A 82 14.17 -18.88 13.73
N GLU A 83 12.87 -19.06 13.54
CA GLU A 83 12.13 -20.21 14.06
C GLU A 83 12.50 -21.51 13.32
N GLU A 84 12.68 -21.47 11.99
CA GLU A 84 13.16 -22.61 11.20
C GLU A 84 14.56 -23.04 11.65
N LYS A 85 15.49 -22.10 11.81
CA LYS A 85 16.83 -22.40 12.31
C LYS A 85 16.80 -23.08 13.67
N ARG A 86 15.96 -22.58 14.59
CA ARG A 86 15.81 -23.19 15.93
C ARG A 86 15.22 -24.60 15.87
N PHE A 87 14.35 -24.89 14.90
CA PHE A 87 13.86 -26.25 14.65
C PHE A 87 14.97 -27.17 14.15
N GLN A 88 15.75 -26.72 13.18
CA GLN A 88 16.86 -27.50 12.61
C GLN A 88 17.97 -27.75 13.65
N ASP A 89 18.31 -26.76 14.48
CA ASP A 89 19.29 -26.92 15.56
C ASP A 89 18.80 -27.94 16.61
N ALA A 90 17.50 -27.95 16.92
CA ALA A 90 16.91 -28.95 17.80
C ALA A 90 17.01 -30.37 17.21
N LEU A 91 16.89 -30.51 15.89
CA LEU A 91 17.07 -31.79 15.19
C LEU A 91 18.54 -32.22 15.14
N ALA A 92 19.47 -31.29 14.87
CA ALA A 92 20.91 -31.58 14.81
C ALA A 92 21.46 -32.08 16.17
N ASN A 93 20.97 -31.51 17.28
CA ASN A 93 21.29 -31.95 18.63
C ASN A 93 20.68 -33.32 18.99
N THR A 94 19.79 -33.88 18.17
CA THR A 94 19.28 -35.26 18.31
C THR A 94 20.09 -36.28 17.53
N SER A 95 21.10 -35.88 16.75
CA SER A 95 21.94 -36.81 15.96
C SER A 95 22.78 -37.79 16.80
N GLY A 96 22.85 -37.61 18.13
CA GLY A 96 23.42 -38.59 19.07
C GLY A 96 22.39 -39.47 19.80
N ASN A 97 21.10 -39.15 19.74
CA ASN A 97 20.02 -39.85 20.44
C ASN A 97 18.80 -39.94 19.52
N SER A 98 18.44 -41.15 19.05
CA SER A 98 17.28 -41.40 18.18
C SER A 98 16.08 -40.52 18.59
N PRO A 99 15.62 -39.60 17.72
CA PRO A 99 14.55 -38.69 18.08
C PRO A 99 13.27 -39.50 18.28
N SER A 100 12.75 -39.54 19.50
CA SER A 100 11.41 -40.05 19.72
C SER A 100 10.45 -39.17 18.92
N LEU A 101 9.54 -39.77 18.18
CA LEU A 101 8.52 -39.10 17.36
C LEU A 101 7.80 -37.96 18.12
N GLY A 102 7.77 -38.01 19.45
CA GLY A 102 7.25 -36.96 20.32
C GLY A 102 8.00 -35.62 20.23
N VAL A 103 9.33 -35.60 20.13
CA VAL A 103 10.11 -34.34 20.10
C VAL A 103 9.91 -33.61 18.77
N THR A 104 9.92 -34.33 17.65
CA THR A 104 9.66 -33.78 16.30
C THR A 104 8.22 -33.29 16.15
N ALA A 105 7.24 -34.05 16.66
CA ALA A 105 5.83 -33.66 16.59
C ALA A 105 5.52 -32.38 17.41
N ILE A 106 6.11 -32.23 18.59
CA ILE A 106 5.94 -31.03 19.43
C ILE A 106 6.47 -29.79 18.71
N TYR A 107 7.62 -29.90 18.04
CA TYR A 107 8.24 -28.77 17.37
C TYR A 107 7.51 -28.38 16.08
N ALA A 108 7.13 -29.35 15.25
CA ALA A 108 6.30 -29.13 14.06
C ALA A 108 4.96 -28.45 14.41
N SER A 109 4.37 -28.82 15.56
CA SER A 109 3.15 -28.19 16.08
C SER A 109 3.35 -26.72 16.44
N ARG A 110 4.48 -26.37 17.07
CA ARG A 110 4.80 -24.97 17.43
C ARG A 110 5.06 -24.12 16.17
N PHE A 111 5.76 -24.68 15.19
CA PHE A 111 5.95 -24.04 13.88
C PHE A 111 4.62 -23.73 13.20
N ALA A 112 3.74 -24.74 13.07
CA ALA A 112 2.41 -24.56 12.48
C ALA A 112 1.55 -23.55 13.28
N ALA A 113 1.59 -23.60 14.60
CA ALA A 113 0.85 -22.67 15.46
C ALA A 113 1.32 -21.21 15.29
N ASN A 114 2.63 -20.97 15.19
CA ASN A 114 3.18 -19.64 14.95
C ASN A 114 2.82 -19.11 13.55
N ALA A 115 2.91 -19.95 12.51
CA ALA A 115 2.49 -19.60 11.15
C ALA A 115 0.99 -19.22 11.08
N LEU A 116 0.13 -20.00 11.72
CA LEU A 116 -1.31 -19.70 11.82
C LEU A 116 -1.59 -18.38 12.56
N ARG A 117 -0.80 -18.06 13.60
CA ARG A 117 -0.94 -16.80 14.36
C ARG A 117 -0.55 -15.59 13.51
N ALA A 118 0.45 -15.72 12.64
CA ALA A 118 0.83 -14.68 11.69
C ALA A 118 -0.29 -14.41 10.67
N LEU A 119 -0.89 -15.46 10.10
CA LEU A 119 -2.01 -15.35 9.15
C LEU A 119 -3.28 -14.72 9.76
N ARG A 120 -3.58 -15.02 11.04
CA ARG A 120 -4.72 -14.39 11.73
C ARG A 120 -4.52 -12.89 11.96
N ARG A 121 -3.28 -12.45 12.19
CA ARG A 121 -2.95 -11.02 12.33
C ARG A 121 -3.08 -10.25 11.02
N THR A 122 -2.85 -10.88 9.88
CA THR A 122 -3.02 -10.25 8.56
C THR A 122 -4.47 -10.26 8.09
N GLY A 123 -5.22 -11.35 8.35
CA GLY A 123 -6.64 -11.44 7.97
C GLY A 123 -7.56 -10.47 8.71
N THR A 124 -7.32 -10.23 10.00
CA THR A 124 -8.13 -9.27 10.79
C THR A 124 -7.90 -7.81 10.40
N ARG A 125 -6.78 -7.46 9.73
CA ARG A 125 -6.57 -6.11 9.18
C ARG A 125 -7.36 -5.87 7.89
N LYS A 126 -7.57 -6.91 7.08
CA LYS A 126 -8.43 -6.83 5.88
C LYS A 126 -9.91 -6.82 6.24
N ALA A 127 -10.32 -7.54 7.29
CA ALA A 127 -11.69 -7.51 7.79
C ALA A 127 -12.07 -6.15 8.40
N ARG A 128 -11.16 -5.49 9.14
CA ARG A 128 -11.42 -4.16 9.74
C ARG A 128 -11.39 -2.99 8.76
N LEU A 129 -10.91 -3.17 7.53
CA LEU A 129 -10.92 -2.11 6.51
C LEU A 129 -12.27 -2.06 5.77
N LEU A 130 -12.99 -3.19 5.71
CA LEU A 130 -14.36 -3.25 5.21
C LEU A 130 -15.42 -2.88 6.26
N GLU A 131 -15.03 -2.76 7.53
CA GLU A 131 -15.95 -2.65 8.69
C GLU A 131 -15.56 -1.46 9.59
N ARG A 132 -15.17 -0.34 8.97
CA ARG A 132 -14.92 0.91 9.69
C ARG A 132 -15.19 2.12 8.79
N ASP A 133 -16.47 2.38 8.53
CA ASP A 133 -17.20 3.48 9.18
C ASP A 133 -18.63 3.56 8.60
N PRO A 134 -19.70 3.53 9.42
CA PRO A 134 -20.98 4.11 9.00
C PRO A 134 -20.74 5.59 8.77
N ALA A 135 -21.15 6.10 7.59
CA ALA A 135 -21.01 7.47 7.14
C ALA A 135 -20.98 8.47 8.31
N MET A 136 -19.78 8.92 8.69
CA MET A 136 -19.63 10.12 9.49
C MET A 136 -20.09 11.25 8.57
N LEU A 137 -21.34 11.69 8.75
CA LEU A 137 -21.90 12.86 8.10
C LEU A 137 -21.06 14.06 8.51
N LEU A 138 -20.02 14.37 7.73
CA LEU A 138 -19.39 15.67 7.76
C LEU A 138 -20.47 16.66 7.35
N GLN A 139 -20.96 17.41 8.33
CA GLN A 139 -21.87 18.52 8.08
C GLN A 139 -21.13 19.51 7.19
N LYS A 140 -21.57 19.66 5.94
CA LYS A 140 -21.07 20.71 5.04
C LYS A 140 -21.23 22.05 5.78
N PRO A 141 -20.18 22.87 5.92
CA PRO A 141 -20.32 24.21 6.47
C PRO A 141 -21.38 24.97 5.65
N ALA A 142 -22.19 25.78 6.33
CA ALA A 142 -23.21 26.57 5.66
C ALA A 142 -22.57 27.38 4.53
N GLU A 143 -23.18 27.33 3.35
CA GLU A 143 -22.68 28.02 2.18
C GLU A 143 -22.55 29.51 2.50
N PRO A 144 -21.43 30.15 2.11
CA PRO A 144 -21.25 31.57 2.30
C PRO A 144 -22.35 32.33 1.54
N ASP A 145 -23.10 33.13 2.28
CA ASP A 145 -24.14 33.98 1.72
C ASP A 145 -23.48 35.19 1.04
N PHE A 146 -23.55 35.23 -0.30
CA PHE A 146 -22.98 36.30 -1.13
C PHE A 146 -23.99 37.40 -1.49
N THR A 147 -25.11 37.49 -0.77
CA THR A 147 -26.11 38.57 -0.99
C THR A 147 -25.80 39.87 -0.24
N ALA A 148 -24.52 40.17 0.02
CA ALA A 148 -24.12 41.50 0.48
C ALA A 148 -24.14 42.49 -0.69
N GLU A 149 -25.31 43.10 -0.87
CA GLU A 149 -25.57 44.15 -1.84
C GLU A 149 -24.54 45.29 -1.76
N GLU A 150 -24.07 45.62 -2.96
CA GLU A 150 -23.47 46.86 -3.38
C GLU A 150 -24.24 48.08 -2.85
N LYS A 151 -23.58 48.91 -2.02
CA LYS A 151 -23.88 50.34 -1.91
C LYS A 151 -22.68 51.17 -1.49
#